data_AF-A0AAU5F9H5-F1
#
_entry.id   AF-A0AAU5F9H5-F1
#
_cell.length_a   1.000
_cell.length_b   1.000
_cell.length_c   1.000
_cell.angle_alpha   90.00
_cell.angle_beta   90.00
_cell.angle_gamma   90.00
#
_symmetry.space_group_name_H-M   'P 1'
#
loop_
_entity.id
_entity.type
_entity.pdbx_description
1 polymer ?
#
loop_
_entity_poly.entity_id
_entity_poly.type
_entity_poly.pdbx_seq_one_letter_code
_entity_poly.pdbx_strand_id
1 'polypeptide(L)'
;MRGTFIIELQGELDMLAYLELGPRVQALACPAAHDVVVDLRAVTFLDASGIRLLLAVREHVAPQGDELRLVRGIPRVWKVLRIVRVDHAFTVLDALPPILLGGAAALRDERTSA
;
A
#
# COMPACT_ATOMS: atom_id res chain seq x y z
N MET A 1 14.11 18.23 -3.68
CA MET A 1 14.06 16.76 -3.62
C MET A 1 12.62 16.40 -3.30
N ARG A 2 11.97 15.54 -4.09
CA ARG A 2 10.64 15.02 -3.77
C ARG A 2 10.80 14.04 -2.60
N GLY A 3 9.99 14.17 -1.55
CA GLY A 3 10.03 13.26 -0.40
C GLY A 3 9.33 11.94 -0.72
N THR A 4 9.75 10.83 -0.12
CA THR A 4 9.06 9.54 -0.23
C THR A 4 8.13 9.36 0.96
N PHE A 5 6.87 9.04 0.72
CA PHE A 5 5.88 8.71 1.75
C PHE A 5 5.70 7.19 1.81
N ILE A 6 5.90 6.60 3.00
CA ILE A 6 5.81 5.15 3.20
C ILE A 6 4.55 4.83 4.01
N ILE A 7 3.70 3.98 3.44
CA ILE A 7 2.53 3.42 4.09
C ILE A 7 2.86 1.99 4.50
N GLU A 8 3.01 1.76 5.80
CA GLU A 8 3.24 0.41 6.34
C GLU A 8 1.90 -0.25 6.65
N LEU A 9 1.61 -1.34 5.94
CA LEU A 9 0.40 -2.13 6.15
C LEU A 9 0.75 -3.45 6.86
N GLN A 10 -0.09 -3.83 7.81
CA GLN A 10 0.12 -5.01 8.63
C GLN A 10 -1.20 -5.76 8.79
N GLY A 11 -1.15 -7.09 8.89
CA GLY A 11 -2.33 -7.92 9.06
C GLY A 11 -3.10 -8.14 7.77
N GLU A 12 -4.43 -8.11 7.82
CA GLU A 12 -5.30 -8.53 6.72
C GLU A 12 -5.76 -7.35 5.87
N LEU A 13 -5.68 -7.49 4.54
CA LEU A 13 -6.27 -6.54 3.60
C LEU A 13 -7.56 -7.14 3.02
N ASP A 14 -8.65 -6.90 3.74
CA ASP A 14 -9.99 -7.38 3.45
C ASP A 14 -11.00 -6.21 3.30
N MET A 15 -12.30 -6.52 3.36
CA MET A 15 -13.36 -5.51 3.28
C MET A 15 -13.32 -4.53 4.47
N LEU A 16 -13.00 -5.00 5.69
CA LEU A 16 -12.93 -4.14 6.85
C LEU A 16 -11.75 -3.17 6.72
N ALA A 17 -10.58 -3.69 6.36
CA ALA A 17 -9.41 -2.88 6.08
C ALA A 17 -9.68 -1.87 4.96
N TYR A 18 -10.42 -2.24 3.89
CA TYR A 18 -10.80 -1.31 2.84
C TYR A 18 -11.63 -0.12 3.37
N LEU A 19 -12.62 -0.38 4.23
CA LEU A 19 -13.47 0.65 4.81
C LEU A 19 -12.72 1.56 5.79
N GLU A 20 -11.81 1.00 6.59
CA GLU A 20 -11.06 1.76 7.60
C GLU A 20 -9.87 2.53 7.00
N LEU A 21 -9.11 1.89 6.11
CA LEU A 21 -7.87 2.42 5.58
C LEU A 21 -8.11 3.32 4.36
N GLY A 22 -9.14 3.06 3.56
CA GLY A 22 -9.43 3.82 2.34
C GLY A 22 -9.45 5.34 2.56
N PRO A 23 -10.32 5.87 3.45
CA PRO A 23 -10.38 7.30 3.74
C PRO A 23 -9.06 7.86 4.31
N ARG A 24 -8.34 7.07 5.12
CA ARG A 24 -7.07 7.49 5.74
C ARG A 24 -5.96 7.61 4.71
N VAL A 25 -5.82 6.62 3.82
CA VAL A 25 -4.80 6.66 2.76
C VAL A 25 -5.10 7.79 1.78
N GLN A 26 -6.37 8.03 1.42
CA GLN A 26 -6.73 9.17 0.58
C GLN A 26 -6.40 10.52 1.24
N ALA A 27 -6.62 10.65 2.55
CA ALA A 27 -6.27 11.88 3.27
C ALA A 27 -4.74 12.09 3.39
N LEU A 28 -3.98 11.00 3.55
CA LEU A 28 -2.52 11.03 3.71
C LEU A 28 -1.76 11.15 2.39
N ALA A 29 -2.26 10.54 1.32
CA ALA A 29 -1.72 10.60 -0.03
C ALA A 29 -2.07 11.95 -0.72
N CYS A 30 -1.98 13.04 0.04
CA CYS A 30 -2.30 14.39 -0.40
C CYS A 30 -1.36 14.83 -1.54
N PRO A 31 -1.82 15.63 -2.52
CA PRO A 31 -1.18 15.85 -3.82
C PRO A 31 0.07 16.75 -3.79
N ALA A 32 0.86 16.72 -2.72
CA ALA A 32 2.06 17.53 -2.58
C ALA A 32 3.33 16.70 -2.84
N ALA A 33 3.51 16.24 -4.09
CA ALA A 33 4.81 15.85 -4.66
C ALA A 33 5.61 14.77 -3.90
N HIS A 34 4.93 13.71 -3.46
CA HIS A 34 5.57 12.58 -2.78
C HIS A 34 5.48 11.29 -3.59
N ASP A 35 6.61 10.60 -3.73
CA ASP A 35 6.63 9.20 -4.17
C ASP A 35 5.95 8.35 -3.08
N VAL A 36 4.88 7.63 -3.39
CA VAL A 36 4.18 6.77 -2.42
C VAL A 36 4.65 5.32 -2.53
N VAL A 37 5.11 4.77 -1.41
CA VAL A 37 5.53 3.39 -1.28
C VAL A 37 4.64 2.69 -0.26
N VAL A 38 4.02 1.58 -0.64
CA VAL A 38 3.24 0.74 0.28
C VAL A 38 4.07 -0.49 0.64
N ASP A 39 4.32 -0.68 1.93
CA ASP A 39 5.02 -1.84 2.44
C ASP A 39 4.04 -2.97 2.78
N LEU A 40 4.14 -4.07 2.03
CA LEU A 40 3.29 -5.26 2.21
C LEU A 40 3.99 -6.39 2.97
N ARG A 41 5.21 -6.18 3.50
CA ARG A 41 5.99 -7.24 4.15
C ARG A 41 5.31 -7.84 5.37
N ALA A 42 4.51 -7.05 6.09
CA ALA A 42 3.75 -7.48 7.26
C ALA A 42 2.27 -7.78 6.96
N VAL A 43 1.85 -7.71 5.69
CA VAL A 43 0.51 -8.11 5.27
C VAL A 43 0.42 -9.63 5.23
N THR A 44 -0.53 -10.17 5.98
CA THR A 44 -0.75 -11.60 6.14
C THR A 44 -1.82 -12.10 5.19
N PHE A 45 -2.81 -11.32 4.79
CA PHE A 45 -3.91 -11.76 3.93
C PHE A 45 -4.31 -10.69 2.91
N LEU A 46 -4.83 -11.11 1.75
CA LEU A 46 -5.29 -10.23 0.68
C LEU A 46 -6.46 -10.86 -0.09
N ASP A 47 -7.60 -10.17 -0.12
CA ASP A 47 -8.77 -10.52 -0.94
C ASP A 47 -9.04 -9.48 -2.05
N ALA A 48 -10.21 -9.59 -2.71
CA ALA A 48 -10.63 -8.66 -3.75
C ALA A 48 -10.82 -7.21 -3.24
N SER A 49 -11.26 -7.02 -2.00
CA SER A 49 -11.43 -5.70 -1.38
C SER A 49 -10.07 -5.07 -1.07
N GLY A 50 -9.12 -5.85 -0.57
CA GLY A 50 -7.74 -5.41 -0.37
C GLY A 50 -7.03 -5.07 -1.68
N ILE A 51 -7.26 -5.82 -2.76
CA ILE A 51 -6.78 -5.45 -4.10
C ILE A 51 -7.39 -4.11 -4.53
N ARG A 52 -8.69 -3.92 -4.31
CA ARG A 52 -9.38 -2.68 -4.63
C ARG A 52 -8.86 -1.50 -3.82
N LEU A 53 -8.47 -1.70 -2.57
CA LEU A 53 -7.78 -0.70 -1.76
C LEU A 53 -6.50 -0.25 -2.47
N LEU A 54 -5.60 -1.17 -2.81
CA LEU A 54 -4.33 -0.84 -3.46
C LEU A 54 -4.53 -0.11 -4.79
N LEU A 55 -5.51 -0.52 -5.59
CA LEU A 55 -5.87 0.14 -6.85
C LEU A 55 -6.41 1.56 -6.62
N ALA A 56 -7.27 1.76 -5.62
CA ALA A 56 -7.78 3.09 -5.28
C ALA A 56 -6.67 4.04 -4.82
N VAL A 57 -5.68 3.54 -4.07
CA VAL A 57 -4.49 4.32 -3.70
C VAL A 57 -3.71 4.71 -4.95
N ARG A 58 -3.50 3.78 -5.87
CA ARG A 58 -2.80 4.05 -7.15
C ARG A 58 -3.51 5.13 -7.96
N GLU A 59 -4.83 5.02 -8.11
CA GLU A 59 -5.64 6.00 -8.83
C GLU A 59 -5.58 7.39 -8.19
N HIS A 60 -5.44 7.45 -6.87
CA HIS A 60 -5.30 8.72 -6.15
C HIS A 60 -3.93 9.40 -6.38
N VAL A 61 -2.85 8.63 -6.51
CA VAL A 61 -1.48 9.17 -6.70
C VAL A 61 -1.13 9.42 -8.17
N ALA A 62 -1.71 8.65 -9.11
CA ALA A 62 -1.39 8.70 -10.54
C ALA A 62 -1.51 10.08 -11.23
N PRO A 63 -2.47 10.97 -10.87
CA PRO A 63 -2.61 12.28 -11.53
C PRO A 63 -1.38 13.20 -11.41
N GLN A 64 -0.43 12.90 -10.53
CA GLN A 64 0.77 13.72 -10.29
C GLN A 64 1.98 13.31 -11.14
N GLY A 65 1.85 12.25 -11.94
CA GLY A 65 2.99 11.57 -12.57
C GLY A 65 3.82 10.75 -11.58
N ASP A 66 3.36 10.62 -10.34
CA ASP A 66 3.97 9.79 -9.31
C ASP A 66 3.41 8.36 -9.40
N GLU A 67 4.28 7.38 -9.23
CA GLU A 67 3.95 5.97 -9.37
C GLU A 67 3.80 5.32 -7.99
N LEU A 68 2.67 4.65 -7.73
CA LEU A 68 2.54 3.83 -6.54
C LEU A 68 3.48 2.63 -6.63
N ARG A 69 4.42 2.54 -5.68
CA ARG A 69 5.34 1.41 -5.59
C ARG A 69 4.93 0.49 -4.43
N LEU A 70 5.03 -0.81 -4.63
CA LEU A 70 4.78 -1.81 -3.59
C LEU A 70 6.10 -2.45 -3.18
N VAL A 71 6.41 -2.48 -1.89
CA VAL A 71 7.41 -3.43 -1.39
C VAL A 71 6.77 -4.80 -1.36
N ARG A 72 7.43 -5.76 -2.01
CA ARG A 72 6.96 -7.14 -2.12
C ARG A 72 6.65 -7.72 -0.74
N GLY A 73 5.40 -8.13 -0.56
CA GLY A 73 4.96 -8.83 0.65
C GLY A 73 5.34 -10.31 0.65
N ILE A 74 4.77 -11.06 1.58
CA ILE A 74 4.96 -12.51 1.67
C ILE A 74 4.48 -13.25 0.39
N PRO A 75 5.03 -14.45 0.08
CA PRO A 75 4.74 -15.14 -1.19
C PRO A 75 3.26 -15.36 -1.49
N ARG A 76 2.42 -15.60 -0.46
CA ARG A 76 0.98 -15.83 -0.65
C ARG A 76 0.24 -14.58 -1.10
N VAL A 77 0.54 -13.41 -0.52
CA VAL A 77 -0.04 -12.11 -0.92
C VAL A 77 0.38 -11.79 -2.35
N TRP A 78 1.68 -11.95 -2.65
CA TRP A 78 2.17 -11.71 -4.01
C TRP A 78 1.59 -12.68 -5.05
N LYS A 79 1.34 -13.93 -4.67
CA LYS A 79 0.70 -14.92 -5.54
C LYS A 79 -0.73 -14.51 -5.92
N VAL A 80 -1.50 -13.96 -4.98
CA VAL A 80 -2.86 -13.46 -5.25
C VAL A 80 -2.83 -12.38 -6.34
N LEU A 81 -1.98 -11.36 -6.19
CA LEU A 81 -1.83 -10.27 -7.17
C LEU A 81 -1.48 -10.79 -8.58
N ARG A 82 -0.62 -11.80 -8.68
CA ARG A 82 -0.27 -12.44 -9.96
C ARG A 82 -1.39 -13.29 -10.56
N ILE A 83 -2.14 -14.03 -9.73
CA ILE A 83 -3.25 -14.86 -10.20
C ILE A 83 -4.33 -13.99 -10.83
N VAL A 84 -4.70 -12.89 -10.17
CA VAL A 84 -5.67 -11.94 -10.71
C VAL A 84 -5.08 -11.01 -11.77
N ARG A 85 -3.78 -11.17 -12.06
CA ARG A 85 -3.00 -10.40 -13.06
C ARG A 85 -3.09 -8.90 -12.83
N VAL A 86 -3.11 -8.42 -11.59
CA VAL A 86 -3.09 -6.97 -11.28
C VAL A 86 -1.71 -6.51 -10.84
N ASP A 87 -0.75 -7.42 -10.75
CA ASP A 87 0.65 -7.14 -10.40
C ASP A 87 1.30 -6.12 -11.35
N HIS A 88 0.95 -6.14 -12.64
CA HIS A 88 1.43 -5.18 -13.64
C HIS A 88 0.94 -3.75 -13.44
N ALA A 89 -0.07 -3.54 -12.57
CA ALA A 89 -0.55 -2.20 -12.24
C ALA A 89 0.43 -1.45 -11.31
N PHE A 90 1.42 -2.13 -10.74
CA PHE A 90 2.29 -1.59 -9.72
C PHE A 90 3.76 -1.77 -10.10
N THR A 91 4.58 -0.77 -9.78
CA THR A 91 6.03 -0.99 -9.69
C THR A 91 6.35 -1.70 -8.39
N VAL A 92 7.17 -2.74 -8.47
CA VAL A 92 7.48 -3.63 -7.34
C VAL A 92 8.91 -3.43 -6.90
N LEU A 93 9.10 -3.20 -5.61
CA LEU A 93 10.39 -3.07 -4.95
C LEU A 93 10.65 -4.32 -4.11
N ASP A 94 11.91 -4.76 -4.09
CA ASP A 94 12.32 -5.87 -3.21
C ASP A 94 12.67 -5.39 -1.79
N ALA A 95 12.87 -4.08 -1.60
CA ALA A 95 13.13 -3.44 -0.31
C ALA A 95 12.59 -2.01 -0.28
N LEU A 96 12.40 -1.46 0.92
CA LEU A 96 12.09 -0.05 1.10
C LEU A 96 13.24 0.82 0.54
N PRO A 97 12.91 1.92 -0.17
CA PRO A 97 13.95 2.87 -0.57
C PRO A 97 14.56 3.54 0.67
N PRO A 98 15.81 4.00 0.60
CA PRO A 98 16.44 4.76 1.68
C PRO A 98 15.58 5.97 2.03
N ILE A 99 15.13 6.07 3.30
CA ILE A 99 14.27 7.16 3.75
C ILE A 99 15.07 8.46 3.76
N LEU A 100 14.78 9.35 2.82
CA LEU A 100 15.22 10.75 2.87
C LEU A 100 14.07 11.59 3.44
N LEU A 101 13.87 11.51 4.77
CA LEU A 101 12.89 12.26 5.57
C LEU A 101 11.45 12.29 5.02
N GLY A 102 10.57 11.42 5.54
CA GLY A 102 9.12 11.47 5.28
C GLY A 102 8.35 10.54 6.22
N GLY A 103 7.32 11.04 6.89
CA GLY A 103 6.68 10.40 8.05
C GLY A 103 6.09 9.00 7.78
N ALA A 104 6.40 8.07 8.68
CA ALA A 104 5.78 6.75 8.72
C ALA A 104 4.39 6.85 9.36
N ALA A 105 3.34 6.65 8.56
CA ALA A 105 2.00 6.41 9.10
C ALA A 105 1.79 4.90 9.20
N ALA A 106 2.06 4.34 10.38
CA ALA A 106 1.71 2.96 10.69
C ALA A 106 0.19 2.88 10.85
N LEU A 107 -0.49 2.30 9.86
CA LEU A 107 -1.91 1.99 9.97
C LEU A 107 -2.01 0.59 10.58
N ARG A 108 -2.16 0.55 11.91
CA ARG A 108 -2.34 -0.69 12.68
C ARG A 108 -3.81 -1.03 12.76
N ASP A 109 -4.13 -2.30 12.52
CA ASP A 109 -5.32 -2.95 13.07
C ASP A 109 -4.88 -3.68 14.35
N GLU A 110 -5.42 -3.28 15.51
CA GLU A 110 -4.98 -3.74 16.83
C GLU A 110 -5.68 -5.03 17.30
N ARG A 111 -6.22 -5.87 16.43
CA ARG A 111 -7.14 -6.93 16.86
C ARG A 111 -6.76 -8.33 16.34
N THR A 112 -5.53 -8.78 16.63
CA THR A 112 -5.25 -10.22 16.80
C THR A 112 -5.32 -10.56 18.29
N SER A 113 -6.52 -10.88 18.79
CA SER A 113 -6.73 -11.76 19.96
C SER A 113 -8.23 -11.95 20.22
N ALA A 114 -8.81 -12.97 19.60
CA ALA A 114 -9.83 -13.85 20.19
C ALA A 114 -10.08 -15.04 19.24
#